data_AF-A0A357T482-F1
#
_entry.id   AF-A0A357T482-F1
#
_cell.length_a   1.000
_cell.length_b   1.000
_cell.length_c   1.000
_cell.angle_alpha   90.00
_cell.angle_beta   90.00
_cell.angle_gamma   90.00
#
_symmetry.space_group_name_H-M   'P 1'
#
loop_
_entity.id
_entity.type
_entity.pdbx_description
1 polymer ?
#
loop_
_entity_poly.entity_id
_entity_poly.type
_entity_poly.pdbx_seq_one_letter_code
_entity_poly.pdbx_strand_id
1 'polypeptide(L)'
;MGVLSAPALLANLSATAITREGSAFWETKVLPVEPWDNIRSRMMTTVSINLLASLLIGSFTFRLLRIEAAFLLAGLFFVIMLTLFLATIDLLINLYRPYLKWTNPAAAIKNNLNVLFSLALRPLLAIIPSFLFISWPTLGYRNILYLTGLIFFVLYLLTRKYLKNLMIRKFDQIIV
;
A
#
# COMPACT_ATOMS: atom_id res chain seq x y z
N MET A 1 3.05 18.05 0.45
CA MET A 1 3.02 16.63 0.88
C MET A 1 2.51 15.67 -0.17
N GLY A 2 1.57 16.05 -1.07
CA GLY A 2 1.09 15.17 -2.14
C GLY A 2 2.21 14.53 -3.00
N VAL A 3 3.28 15.28 -3.26
CA VAL A 3 4.47 14.81 -3.98
C VAL A 3 5.23 13.71 -3.21
N LEU A 4 5.33 13.81 -1.88
CA LEU A 4 5.97 12.77 -1.05
C LEU A 4 5.18 11.47 -1.02
N SER A 5 3.84 11.53 -1.10
CA SER A 5 2.99 10.34 -1.17
C SER A 5 2.90 9.74 -2.58
N ALA A 6 3.47 10.38 -3.60
CA ALA A 6 3.33 9.94 -4.99
C ALA A 6 3.82 8.50 -5.24
N PRO A 7 4.96 8.03 -4.70
CA PRO A 7 5.37 6.63 -4.87
C PRO A 7 4.32 5.66 -4.32
N ALA A 8 3.83 5.90 -3.11
CA ALA A 8 2.77 5.09 -2.53
C ALA A 8 1.47 5.15 -3.35
N LEU A 9 1.15 6.32 -3.92
CA LEU A 9 -0.05 6.57 -4.73
C LEU A 9 0.01 6.04 -6.17
N LEU A 10 1.20 5.76 -6.70
CA LEU A 10 1.35 5.35 -8.11
C LEU A 10 1.86 3.92 -8.25
N ALA A 11 2.63 3.43 -7.27
CA ALA A 11 3.16 2.08 -7.28
C ALA A 11 2.15 1.07 -6.71
N ASN A 12 1.86 0.02 -7.48
CA ASN A 12 0.89 -1.04 -7.13
C ASN A 12 1.59 -2.41 -6.97
N LEU A 13 2.81 -2.45 -6.41
CA LEU A 13 3.63 -3.66 -6.38
C LEU A 13 2.95 -4.83 -5.63
N SER A 14 2.28 -4.51 -4.51
CA SER A 14 1.52 -5.50 -3.73
C SER A 14 0.30 -6.06 -4.49
N ALA A 15 -0.30 -5.28 -5.39
CA ALA A 15 -1.49 -5.67 -6.15
C ALA A 15 -1.21 -6.80 -7.15
N THR A 16 0.07 -7.05 -7.44
CA THR A 16 0.54 -8.12 -8.34
C THR A 16 1.56 -9.05 -7.67
N ALA A 17 1.92 -8.85 -6.41
CA ALA A 17 2.87 -9.70 -5.66
C ALA A 17 2.66 -11.22 -5.82
N ILE A 18 1.44 -11.73 -5.58
CA ILE A 18 1.09 -13.15 -5.75
C ILE A 18 0.96 -13.50 -7.25
N THR A 19 0.18 -12.71 -7.99
CA THR A 19 -0.03 -12.89 -9.43
C THR A 19 1.27 -13.07 -10.24
N ARG A 20 2.35 -12.34 -9.92
CA ARG A 20 3.63 -12.42 -10.63
C ARG A 20 4.31 -13.79 -10.56
N GLU A 21 4.00 -14.61 -9.56
CA GLU A 21 4.54 -15.98 -9.47
C GLU A 21 3.87 -16.93 -10.44
N GLY A 22 2.63 -16.63 -10.84
CA GLY A 22 1.93 -17.41 -11.86
C GLY A 22 1.87 -18.91 -11.54
N SER A 23 2.27 -19.72 -12.53
CA SER A 23 2.34 -21.18 -12.39
C SER A 23 3.40 -21.67 -11.42
N ALA A 24 4.33 -20.83 -10.96
CA ALA A 24 5.35 -21.19 -9.97
C ALA A 24 4.87 -20.96 -8.52
N PHE A 25 3.63 -20.47 -8.30
CA PHE A 25 3.12 -20.20 -6.95
C PHE A 25 3.10 -21.44 -6.03
N TRP A 26 3.05 -22.66 -6.60
CA TRP A 26 3.10 -23.88 -5.80
C TRP A 26 4.43 -24.03 -5.03
N GLU A 27 5.53 -23.47 -5.55
CA GLU A 27 6.85 -23.49 -4.89
C GLU A 27 6.79 -22.76 -3.54
N THR A 28 6.03 -21.66 -3.48
CA THR A 28 5.79 -20.89 -2.26
C THR A 28 5.12 -21.73 -1.17
N LYS A 29 4.32 -22.75 -1.53
CA LYS A 29 3.60 -23.60 -0.57
C LYS A 29 4.46 -24.69 0.05
N VAL A 30 5.54 -25.10 -0.60
CA VAL A 30 6.43 -26.17 -0.08
C VAL A 30 7.58 -25.62 0.77
N LEU A 31 7.73 -24.29 0.82
CA LEU A 31 8.74 -23.65 1.67
C LEU A 31 8.43 -23.89 3.15
N PRO A 32 9.44 -24.20 3.98
CA PRO A 32 9.28 -24.39 5.42
C PRO A 32 9.18 -23.04 6.16
N VAL A 33 8.27 -22.18 5.71
CA VAL A 33 8.01 -20.85 6.27
C VAL A 33 6.52 -20.69 6.54
N GLU A 34 6.18 -19.93 7.58
CA GLU A 34 4.76 -19.67 7.84
C GLU A 34 4.12 -18.87 6.68
N PRO A 35 2.88 -19.19 6.27
CA PRO A 35 2.16 -18.45 5.23
C PRO A 35 2.07 -16.95 5.51
N TRP A 36 1.94 -16.58 6.79
CA TRP A 36 1.92 -15.18 7.19
C TRP A 36 3.26 -14.48 6.92
N ASP A 37 4.38 -15.12 7.24
CA ASP A 37 5.70 -14.53 7.02
C ASP A 37 6.02 -14.40 5.53
N ASN A 38 5.57 -15.36 4.72
CA ASN A 38 5.68 -15.27 3.26
C ASN A 38 4.95 -14.04 2.68
N ILE A 39 3.74 -13.75 3.16
CA ILE A 39 2.92 -12.64 2.65
C ILE A 39 3.36 -11.31 3.24
N ARG A 40 3.73 -11.33 4.53
CA ARG A 40 4.28 -10.17 5.21
C ARG A 40 5.56 -9.69 4.53
N SER A 41 6.45 -10.60 4.11
CA SER A 41 7.69 -10.19 3.42
C SER A 41 7.38 -9.47 2.11
N ARG A 42 6.45 -9.97 1.29
CA ARG A 42 5.98 -9.31 0.05
C ARG A 42 5.42 -7.92 0.30
N MET A 43 4.58 -7.79 1.33
CA MET A 43 4.04 -6.50 1.76
C MET A 43 5.15 -5.53 2.17
N MET A 44 6.09 -5.99 2.99
CA MET A 44 7.20 -5.17 3.49
C MET A 44 8.18 -4.77 2.39
N THR A 45 8.36 -5.59 1.35
CA THR A 45 9.14 -5.21 0.16
C THR A 45 8.50 -4.02 -0.55
N THR A 46 7.19 -4.04 -0.79
CA THR A 46 6.47 -2.89 -1.37
C THR A 46 6.60 -1.65 -0.50
N VAL A 47 6.42 -1.79 0.81
CA VAL A 47 6.55 -0.68 1.77
C VAL A 47 7.96 -0.09 1.71
N SER A 48 8.99 -0.94 1.74
CA SER A 48 10.38 -0.49 1.74
C SER A 48 10.73 0.28 0.47
N ILE A 49 10.36 -0.25 -0.70
CA ILE A 49 10.60 0.42 -1.99
C ILE A 49 9.88 1.78 -2.04
N ASN A 50 8.61 1.83 -1.63
CA ASN A 50 7.83 3.06 -1.66
C ASN A 50 8.36 4.10 -0.68
N LEU A 51 8.74 3.71 0.54
CA LEU A 51 9.30 4.63 1.52
C LEU A 51 10.67 5.14 1.11
N LEU A 52 11.54 4.30 0.53
CA LEU A 52 12.82 4.75 -0.03
C LEU A 52 12.60 5.77 -1.14
N ALA A 53 11.70 5.51 -2.08
CA ALA A 53 11.34 6.47 -3.13
C ALA A 53 10.78 7.77 -2.56
N SER A 54 9.89 7.69 -1.57
CA SER A 54 9.32 8.85 -0.89
C SER A 54 10.37 9.66 -0.13
N LEU A 55 11.37 9.01 0.50
CA LEU A 55 12.48 9.69 1.17
C LEU A 55 13.36 10.45 0.19
N LEU A 56 13.69 9.84 -0.96
CA LEU A 56 14.46 10.51 -2.01
C LEU A 56 13.73 11.75 -2.52
N ILE A 57 12.47 11.61 -2.95
CA ILE A 57 11.64 12.73 -3.40
C ILE A 57 11.48 13.79 -2.30
N GLY A 58 11.32 13.34 -1.06
CA GLY A 58 11.20 14.19 0.13
C GLY A 58 12.41 15.07 0.37
N SER A 59 13.62 14.51 0.28
CA SER A 59 14.87 15.27 0.45
C SER A 59 15.02 16.39 -0.58
N PHE A 60 14.69 16.13 -1.84
CA PHE A 60 14.71 17.15 -2.90
C PHE A 60 13.66 18.24 -2.65
N THR A 61 12.43 17.82 -2.32
CA THR A 61 11.31 18.75 -2.09
C THR A 61 11.56 19.64 -0.87
N PHE A 62 12.11 19.09 0.20
CA PHE A 62 12.46 19.83 1.42
C PHE A 62 13.49 20.93 1.14
N ARG A 63 14.56 20.60 0.40
CA ARG A 63 15.62 21.55 0.07
C ARG A 63 15.12 22.68 -0.83
N LEU A 64 14.20 22.38 -1.76
CA LEU A 64 13.68 23.36 -2.72
C LEU A 64 12.62 24.28 -2.10
N LEU A 65 11.70 23.73 -1.31
CA LEU A 65 10.51 24.46 -0.81
C LEU A 65 10.67 25.05 0.60
N ARG A 66 11.82 24.84 1.26
CA ARG A 66 12.12 25.37 2.62
C ARG A 66 10.99 25.10 3.63
N ILE A 67 10.47 23.89 3.62
CA ILE A 67 9.34 23.48 4.46
C ILE A 67 9.75 23.49 5.94
N GLU A 68 8.89 24.01 6.81
CA GLU A 68 9.11 23.99 8.26
C GLU A 68 9.15 22.54 8.81
N ALA A 69 10.06 22.27 9.75
CA ALA A 69 10.30 20.93 10.29
C ALA A 69 9.05 20.25 10.87
N ALA A 70 8.14 21.02 11.49
CA ALA A 70 6.90 20.50 12.06
C ALA A 70 5.96 19.91 10.98
N PHE A 71 5.93 20.49 9.78
CA PHE A 71 5.16 19.95 8.66
C PHE A 71 5.82 18.71 8.08
N LEU A 72 7.16 18.65 8.06
CA LEU A 72 7.90 17.49 7.59
C LEU A 72 7.55 16.24 8.41
N LEU A 73 7.55 16.35 9.75
CA LEU A 73 7.22 15.22 10.62
C LEU A 73 5.79 14.71 10.41
N ALA A 74 4.81 15.62 10.37
CA ALA A 74 3.42 15.25 10.09
C ALA A 74 3.24 14.62 8.70
N GLY A 75 3.95 15.15 7.70
CA GLY A 75 3.96 14.61 6.34
C GLY A 75 4.59 13.23 6.23
N LEU A 76 5.74 13.00 6.88
CA LEU A 76 6.40 11.69 6.92
C LEU A 76 5.52 10.66 7.61
N PHE A 77 4.94 11.01 8.76
CA PHE A 77 4.00 10.15 9.46
C PHE A 77 2.82 9.76 8.55
N PHE A 78 2.18 10.74 7.92
CA PHE A 78 1.10 10.51 6.95
C PHE A 78 1.52 9.55 5.82
N VAL A 79 2.69 9.78 5.19
CA VAL A 79 3.18 8.96 4.08
C VAL A 79 3.45 7.53 4.52
N ILE A 80 4.05 7.32 5.70
CA ILE A 80 4.32 5.98 6.23
C ILE A 80 3.01 5.23 6.46
N MET A 81 2.04 5.86 7.12
CA MET A 81 0.75 5.22 7.41
C MET A 81 -0.05 4.92 6.14
N LEU A 82 -0.08 5.85 5.18
CA LEU A 82 -0.71 5.63 3.88
C LEU A 82 -0.05 4.48 3.12
N THR A 83 1.29 4.42 3.10
CA THR A 83 2.04 3.37 2.40
C THR A 83 1.76 1.99 2.99
N LEU A 84 1.75 1.88 4.32
CA LEU A 84 1.42 0.65 5.03
C LEU A 84 -0.01 0.18 4.71
N PHE A 85 -0.97 1.09 4.76
CA PHE A 85 -2.37 0.81 4.44
C PHE A 85 -2.53 0.32 2.99
N LEU A 86 -2.00 1.07 2.02
CA LEU A 86 -2.10 0.74 0.60
C LEU A 86 -1.43 -0.60 0.26
N ALA A 87 -0.22 -0.85 0.78
CA ALA A 87 0.46 -2.11 0.55
C ALA A 87 -0.33 -3.32 1.07
N THR A 88 -1.12 -3.13 2.13
CA THR A 88 -1.97 -4.17 2.73
C THR A 88 -3.24 -4.39 1.91
N ILE A 89 -3.93 -3.32 1.50
CA ILE A 89 -5.15 -3.39 0.67
C ILE A 89 -4.84 -3.98 -0.71
N ASP A 90 -3.74 -3.55 -1.33
CA ASP A 90 -3.30 -4.06 -2.62
C ASP A 90 -3.06 -5.58 -2.57
N LEU A 91 -2.39 -6.04 -1.51
CA LEU A 91 -2.11 -7.46 -1.32
C LEU A 91 -3.40 -8.26 -1.05
N LEU A 92 -4.35 -7.64 -0.35
CA LEU A 92 -5.67 -8.21 -0.12
C LEU A 92 -6.45 -8.38 -1.43
N ILE A 93 -6.47 -7.37 -2.29
CA ILE A 93 -7.09 -7.45 -3.64
C ILE A 93 -6.48 -8.63 -4.42
N ASN A 94 -5.16 -8.71 -4.42
CA ASN A 94 -4.42 -9.76 -5.12
C ASN A 94 -4.74 -11.16 -4.57
N LEU A 95 -4.90 -11.28 -3.25
CA LEU A 95 -5.26 -12.54 -2.60
C LEU A 95 -6.71 -12.97 -2.87
N TYR A 96 -7.63 -12.02 -3.01
CA TYR A 96 -9.02 -12.33 -3.37
C TYR A 96 -9.16 -12.81 -4.80
N ARG A 97 -8.34 -12.28 -5.71
CA ARG A 97 -8.38 -12.59 -7.13
C ARG A 97 -6.99 -12.93 -7.67
N PRO A 98 -6.38 -14.04 -7.23
CA PRO A 98 -5.04 -14.40 -7.65
C PRO A 98 -5.08 -14.77 -9.14
N TYR A 99 -4.43 -13.97 -9.98
CA TYR A 99 -4.40 -14.22 -11.42
C TYR A 99 -3.15 -15.00 -11.80
N LEU A 100 -3.13 -16.31 -11.51
CA LEU A 100 -1.93 -17.15 -11.67
C LEU A 100 -1.74 -17.70 -13.09
N LYS A 101 -2.81 -17.82 -13.87
CA LYS A 101 -2.79 -18.34 -15.24
C LYS A 101 -2.75 -17.20 -16.25
N TRP A 102 -1.60 -16.53 -16.34
CA TRP A 102 -1.35 -15.51 -17.36
C TRP A 102 -0.59 -16.11 -18.56
N THR A 103 -0.82 -15.57 -19.75
CA THR A 103 -0.20 -16.06 -21.01
C THR A 103 1.21 -15.52 -21.24
N ASN A 104 1.51 -14.35 -20.67
CA ASN A 104 2.85 -13.76 -20.67
C ASN A 104 3.07 -12.90 -19.42
N PRO A 105 4.32 -12.65 -19.01
CA PRO A 105 4.62 -11.89 -17.79
C PRO A 105 4.09 -10.45 -17.80
N ALA A 106 3.93 -9.84 -18.99
CA ALA A 106 3.35 -8.50 -19.09
C ALA A 106 1.87 -8.49 -18.72
N ALA A 107 1.12 -9.56 -19.02
CA ALA A 107 -0.29 -9.69 -18.65
C ALA A 107 -0.49 -9.77 -17.13
N ALA A 108 0.46 -10.35 -16.39
CA ALA A 108 0.43 -10.40 -14.93
C ALA A 108 0.42 -9.01 -14.28
N ILE A 109 0.93 -7.99 -14.98
CA ILE A 109 1.07 -6.62 -14.47
C ILE A 109 0.16 -5.64 -15.20
N LYS A 110 0.32 -5.53 -16.53
CA LYS A 110 -0.31 -4.46 -17.35
C LYS A 110 -1.78 -4.71 -17.66
N ASN A 111 -2.18 -5.98 -17.84
CA ASN A 111 -3.56 -6.35 -18.15
C ASN A 111 -4.27 -6.99 -16.94
N ASN A 112 -3.86 -6.60 -15.73
CA ASN A 112 -4.35 -7.21 -14.50
C ASN A 112 -5.41 -6.31 -13.84
N LEU A 113 -6.64 -6.81 -13.74
CA LEU A 113 -7.74 -6.11 -13.07
C LEU A 113 -7.45 -5.79 -11.61
N ASN A 114 -6.57 -6.54 -10.93
CA ASN A 114 -6.16 -6.23 -9.55
C ASN A 114 -5.45 -4.87 -9.47
N VAL A 115 -4.64 -4.53 -10.48
CA VAL A 115 -3.98 -3.23 -10.58
C VAL A 115 -5.00 -2.13 -10.81
N LEU A 116 -6.00 -2.38 -11.66
CA LEU A 116 -7.09 -1.42 -11.91
C LEU A 116 -7.90 -1.16 -10.64
N PHE A 117 -8.27 -2.20 -9.88
CA PHE A 117 -8.99 -2.03 -8.61
C PHE A 117 -8.15 -1.32 -7.54
N SER A 118 -6.86 -1.67 -7.44
CA SER A 118 -5.92 -0.97 -6.57
C SER A 118 -5.86 0.53 -6.90
N LEU A 119 -5.72 0.89 -8.18
CA LEU A 119 -5.69 2.29 -8.62
C LEU A 119 -7.02 3.01 -8.40
N ALA A 120 -8.15 2.35 -8.67
CA ALA A 120 -9.48 2.93 -8.53
C ALA A 120 -9.84 3.32 -7.07
N LEU A 121 -9.23 2.67 -6.07
CA LEU A 121 -9.43 3.02 -4.66
C LEU A 121 -8.73 4.33 -4.26
N ARG A 122 -7.68 4.74 -4.98
CA ARG A 122 -6.79 5.84 -4.55
C ARG A 122 -7.47 7.20 -4.54
N PRO A 123 -8.29 7.59 -5.53
CA PRO A 123 -9.07 8.83 -5.47
C PRO A 123 -10.02 8.88 -4.27
N LEU A 124 -10.59 7.75 -3.86
CA LEU A 124 -11.49 7.69 -2.71
C LEU A 124 -10.75 8.02 -1.40
N LEU A 125 -9.46 7.71 -1.30
CA LEU A 125 -8.66 8.04 -0.11
C LEU A 125 -8.45 9.55 0.06
N ALA A 126 -8.52 10.33 -1.02
CA ALA A 126 -8.43 11.78 -0.95
C ALA A 126 -9.65 12.44 -0.30
N ILE A 127 -10.78 11.72 -0.20
CA ILE A 127 -11.99 12.21 0.47
C ILE A 127 -11.72 12.45 1.96
N ILE A 128 -10.92 11.62 2.62
CA ILE A 128 -10.65 11.70 4.07
C ILE A 128 -10.02 13.06 4.47
N PRO A 129 -8.84 13.45 3.94
CA PRO A 129 -8.24 14.74 4.29
C PRO A 129 -9.09 15.93 3.81
N SER A 130 -9.78 15.79 2.68
CA SER A 130 -10.63 16.86 2.12
C SER A 130 -11.84 17.12 3.00
N PHE A 131 -12.50 16.06 3.48
CA PHE A 131 -13.62 16.14 4.40
C PHE A 131 -13.20 16.78 5.73
N LEU A 132 -12.07 16.35 6.32
CA LEU A 132 -11.55 16.95 7.56
C LEU A 132 -11.25 18.45 7.40
N PHE A 133 -10.72 18.86 6.24
CA PHE A 133 -10.45 20.27 5.96
C PHE A 133 -11.73 21.10 5.84
N ILE A 134 -12.77 20.59 5.19
CA ILE A 134 -14.06 21.27 5.03
C ILE A 134 -14.82 21.35 6.35
N SER A 135 -14.86 20.26 7.12
CA SER A 135 -15.59 20.21 8.38
C SER A 135 -14.93 21.04 9.48
N TRP A 136 -13.60 21.10 9.50
CA TRP A 136 -12.84 21.79 10.55
C TRP A 136 -11.70 22.65 9.97
N PRO A 137 -12.03 23.80 9.32
CA PRO A 137 -11.04 24.63 8.65
C PRO A 137 -10.03 25.27 9.61
N THR A 138 -10.37 25.42 10.88
CA THR A 138 -9.51 26.04 11.92
C THR A 138 -8.41 25.12 12.44
N LEU A 139 -8.44 23.81 12.15
CA LEU A 139 -7.43 22.86 12.64
C LEU A 139 -6.03 23.10 12.05
N GLY A 140 -5.93 23.77 10.90
CA GLY A 140 -4.68 23.98 10.20
C GLY A 140 -4.14 22.70 9.53
N TYR A 141 -3.38 22.89 8.45
CA TYR A 141 -2.94 21.79 7.57
C TYR A 141 -2.09 20.72 8.27
N ARG A 142 -1.23 21.11 9.21
CA ARG A 142 -0.38 20.18 9.97
C ARG A 142 -1.21 19.16 10.75
N ASN A 143 -2.22 19.63 11.47
CA ASN A 143 -3.05 18.77 12.30
C ASN A 143 -3.94 17.86 11.44
N ILE A 144 -4.43 18.36 10.31
CA ILE A 144 -5.19 17.55 9.34
C ILE A 144 -4.34 16.41 8.77
N LEU A 145 -3.08 16.68 8.40
CA LEU A 145 -2.15 15.63 7.95
C LEU A 145 -1.94 14.58 9.04
N TYR A 146 -1.72 15.00 10.28
CA TYR A 146 -1.52 14.10 11.40
C TYR A 146 -2.75 13.23 11.67
N LEU A 147 -3.95 13.83 11.73
CA LEU A 147 -5.21 13.12 11.92
C LEU A 147 -5.50 12.14 10.77
N THR A 148 -5.24 12.54 9.53
CA THR A 148 -5.40 11.65 8.38
C THR A 148 -4.42 10.48 8.45
N GLY A 149 -3.18 10.73 8.86
CA GLY A 149 -2.19 9.68 9.14
C GLY A 149 -2.67 8.70 10.22
N LEU A 150 -3.28 9.22 11.30
CA LEU A 150 -3.85 8.39 12.38
C LEU A 150 -5.00 7.52 11.88
N ILE A 151 -5.88 8.06 11.04
CA ILE A 151 -6.97 7.29 10.40
C ILE A 151 -6.39 6.17 9.53
N PHE A 152 -5.39 6.47 8.68
CA PHE A 152 -4.75 5.43 7.87
C PHE A 152 -4.01 4.39 8.71
N PHE A 153 -3.45 4.77 9.86
CA PHE A 153 -2.85 3.82 10.79
C PHE A 153 -3.91 2.85 11.35
N VAL A 154 -5.06 3.35 11.79
CA VAL A 154 -6.16 2.51 12.27
C VAL A 154 -6.65 1.59 11.15
N LEU A 155 -6.88 2.13 9.95
CA LEU A 155 -7.28 1.34 8.79
C LEU A 155 -6.24 0.26 8.44
N TYR A 156 -4.95 0.58 8.51
CA TYR A 156 -3.87 -0.38 8.35
C TYR A 156 -3.93 -1.52 9.38
N LEU A 157 -4.14 -1.21 10.66
CA LEU A 157 -4.23 -2.24 11.70
C LEU A 157 -5.42 -3.18 11.44
N LEU A 158 -6.57 -2.63 11.04
CA LEU A 158 -7.77 -3.39 10.71
C LEU A 158 -7.55 -4.29 9.48
N THR A 159 -7.04 -3.73 8.38
CA THR A 159 -6.81 -4.49 7.15
C THR A 159 -5.69 -5.50 7.30
N ARG A 160 -4.65 -5.21 8.07
CA ARG A 160 -3.56 -6.16 8.38
C ARG A 160 -4.08 -7.35 9.18
N LYS A 161 -4.90 -7.09 10.22
CA LYS A 161 -5.52 -8.16 11.01
C LYS A 161 -6.40 -9.04 10.12
N TYR A 162 -7.19 -8.41 9.25
CA TYR A 162 -8.04 -9.13 8.30
C TYR A 162 -7.23 -9.94 7.28
N LEU A 163 -6.18 -9.36 6.70
CA LEU A 163 -5.27 -10.04 5.78
C LEU A 163 -4.63 -11.26 6.43
N LYS A 164 -4.13 -11.15 7.67
CA LYS A 164 -3.55 -12.30 8.40
C LYS A 164 -4.56 -13.44 8.54
N ASN A 165 -5.78 -13.13 8.97
CA ASN A 165 -6.83 -14.13 9.13
C ASN A 165 -7.24 -14.77 7.80
N LEU A 166 -7.31 -13.97 6.73
CA LEU A 166 -7.64 -14.44 5.39
C LEU A 166 -6.55 -15.34 4.83
N MET A 167 -5.28 -14.99 5.02
CA MET A 167 -4.14 -15.80 4.59
C MET A 167 -4.16 -17.19 5.22
N ILE A 168 -4.33 -17.27 6.55
CA ILE A 168 -4.38 -18.55 7.27
C ILE A 168 -5.50 -19.46 6.71
N ARG A 169 -6.62 -18.88 6.25
CA ARG A 169 -7.75 -19.65 5.73
C ARG A 169 -7.61 -20.05 4.26
N LYS A 170 -7.03 -19.16 3.44
CA LYS A 170 -7.07 -19.29 1.98
C LYS A 170 -5.76 -19.73 1.34
N PHE A 171 -4.63 -19.68 2.05
CA PHE A 171 -3.32 -19.95 1.45
C PHE A 171 -3.26 -21.31 0.73
N ASP A 172 -3.74 -22.36 1.39
CA ASP A 172 -3.73 -23.71 0.81
C ASP A 172 -4.75 -23.88 -0.32
N GLN A 173 -5.84 -23.08 -0.31
CA GLN A 173 -6.92 -23.12 -1.28
C GLN A 173 -6.58 -22.47 -2.63
N ILE A 174 -5.45 -21.76 -2.74
CA ILE A 174 -5.04 -21.12 -4.01
C ILE A 174 -4.54 -22.20 -4.98
N ILE A 175 -5.37 -22.59 -5.95
CA ILE A 175 -5.02 -23.61 -6.94
C ILE A 175 -4.25 -22.96 -8.09
N VAL A 176 -3.16 -23.61 -8.51
CA VAL A 176 -2.28 -23.19 -9.61
C VAL A 176 -2.75 -23.74 -10.94
#